data_AF-A0A3B0JUF8-F1
#
_entry.id   AF-A0A3B0JUF8-F1
#
_cell.length_a   1.000
_cell.length_b   1.000
_cell.length_c   1.000
_cell.angle_alpha   90.00
_cell.angle_beta   90.00
_cell.angle_gamma   90.00
#
_symmetry.space_group_name_H-M   'P 1'
#
loop_
_entity.id
_entity.type
_entity.pdbx_description
1 polymer ?
#
loop_
_entity_poly.entity_id
_entity_poly.type
_entity_poly.pdbx_seq_one_letter_code
_entity_poly.pdbx_strand_id
1 'polypeptide(L)'
;MSSPQASPVYRTSVEQKRHAQDVAKRHRMGMPKLRDMLREKYRKRIIETRTRLIDSNRTIQLDELKDFLRTELSELEKDLELEQNLLDELLSDVNEWYALGEQHLETYVEPDEPVHQNMLCPVCLLKPLKRQETVYQCECGIQFEHTSNMEELEKLLQQQIASHETKCTQALRFFIEPSTGHLYNMCGSCDYFSSV
;
A
#
# COMPACT_ATOMS: atom_id res chain seq x y z
N MET A 1 111.93 46.04 -28.25
CA MET A 1 110.94 46.86 -27.53
C MET A 1 109.61 46.14 -27.57
N SER A 2 109.14 45.62 -26.43
CA SER A 2 107.83 44.96 -26.32
C SER A 2 107.28 45.24 -24.93
N SER A 3 106.27 46.10 -24.83
CA SER A 3 105.60 46.44 -23.58
C SER A 3 104.64 45.32 -23.16
N PRO A 4 104.56 44.95 -21.87
CA PRO A 4 103.62 43.94 -21.41
C PRO A 4 102.20 44.50 -21.39
N GLN A 5 101.27 43.85 -22.09
CA GLN A 5 99.84 44.17 -22.04
C GLN A 5 99.27 43.74 -20.68
N ALA A 6 98.90 44.73 -19.85
CA ALA A 6 98.21 44.48 -18.59
C ALA A 6 96.77 44.04 -18.85
N SER A 7 96.33 42.97 -18.18
CA SER A 7 94.94 42.51 -18.23
C SER A 7 93.98 43.57 -17.63
N PRO A 8 92.80 43.80 -18.23
CA PRO A 8 91.88 44.83 -17.77
C PRO A 8 91.36 44.51 -16.36
N VAL A 9 91.62 45.41 -15.41
CA VAL A 9 91.12 45.30 -14.03
C VAL A 9 89.72 45.90 -13.98
N TYR A 10 88.70 45.04 -13.99
CA TYR A 10 87.31 45.47 -13.84
C TYR A 10 86.99 45.81 -12.37
N ARG A 11 86.78 47.09 -12.07
CA ARG A 11 86.28 47.56 -10.76
C ARG A 11 84.76 47.46 -10.69
N THR A 12 84.22 46.25 -10.59
CA THR A 12 82.79 46.08 -10.28
C THR A 12 82.58 46.25 -8.78
N SER A 13 81.67 47.14 -8.36
CA SER A 13 81.35 47.31 -6.94
C SER A 13 80.68 46.05 -6.37
N VAL A 14 80.73 45.89 -5.04
CA VAL A 14 80.04 44.78 -4.35
C VAL A 14 78.54 44.79 -4.65
N GLU A 15 77.94 45.99 -4.77
CA GLU A 15 76.53 46.16 -5.11
C GLU A 15 76.23 45.69 -6.53
N GLN A 16 77.11 45.95 -7.50
CA GLN A 16 76.97 45.47 -8.88
C GLN A 16 77.05 43.94 -8.95
N LYS A 17 77.96 43.31 -8.18
CA LYS A 17 78.02 41.84 -8.10
C LYS A 17 76.76 41.26 -7.46
N ARG A 18 76.26 41.87 -6.37
CA ARG A 18 75.00 41.48 -5.73
C ARG A 18 73.81 41.61 -6.67
N HIS A 19 73.73 42.71 -7.40
CA HIS A 19 72.65 42.96 -8.35
C HIS A 19 72.66 41.94 -9.50
N ALA A 20 73.82 41.68 -10.10
CA ALA A 20 73.97 40.66 -11.15
C ALA A 20 73.59 39.25 -10.64
N GLN A 21 73.96 38.91 -9.40
CA GLN A 21 73.60 37.65 -8.78
C GLN A 21 72.09 37.53 -8.52
N ASP A 22 71.44 38.61 -8.09
CA ASP A 22 69.99 38.64 -7.83
C ASP A 22 69.18 38.56 -9.14
N VAL A 23 69.64 39.25 -10.19
CA VAL A 23 69.06 39.16 -11.55
C VAL A 23 69.22 37.74 -12.12
N ALA A 24 70.41 37.14 -12.02
CA ALA A 24 70.65 35.78 -12.48
C ALA A 24 69.81 34.75 -11.70
N LYS A 25 69.59 34.96 -10.40
CA LYS A 25 68.75 34.09 -9.55
C LYS A 25 67.28 34.18 -9.96
N ARG A 26 66.76 35.38 -10.27
CA ARG A 26 65.40 35.58 -10.82
C ARG A 26 65.25 34.97 -12.22
N HIS A 27 66.29 35.02 -13.03
CA HIS A 27 66.29 34.45 -14.38
C HIS A 27 66.35 32.92 -14.38
N ARG A 28 67.08 32.30 -13.42
CA ARG A 28 67.15 30.83 -13.26
C ARG A 28 65.92 30.20 -12.63
N MET A 29 65.26 30.88 -11.69
CA MET A 29 64.09 30.34 -10.97
C MET A 29 62.75 30.56 -11.71
N GLY A 30 62.76 31.27 -12.85
CA GLY A 30 61.56 31.87 -13.43
C GLY A 30 60.95 32.94 -12.51
N MET A 31 60.05 33.78 -13.00
CA MET A 31 59.30 34.71 -12.14
C MET A 31 58.44 33.91 -11.16
N PRO A 32 58.77 33.83 -9.85
CA PRO A 32 58.09 32.92 -8.92
C PRO A 32 56.59 33.22 -8.84
N LYS A 33 56.25 34.51 -8.91
CA LYS A 33 54.87 35.00 -8.98
C LYS A 33 54.10 34.45 -10.19
N LEU A 34 54.72 34.36 -11.37
CA LEU A 34 54.04 33.84 -12.56
C LEU A 34 53.78 32.34 -12.42
N ARG A 35 54.76 31.58 -11.90
CA ARG A 35 54.61 30.15 -11.66
C ARG A 35 53.49 29.88 -10.64
N ASP A 36 53.46 30.64 -9.55
CA ASP A 36 52.46 30.47 -8.50
C ASP A 36 51.07 30.92 -8.98
N MET A 37 50.97 31.99 -9.78
CA MET A 37 49.74 32.39 -10.45
C MET A 37 49.22 31.34 -11.44
N LEU A 38 50.10 30.74 -12.24
CA LEU A 38 49.73 29.66 -13.16
C LEU A 38 49.27 28.42 -12.39
N ARG A 39 49.98 28.06 -11.31
CA ARG A 39 49.60 26.94 -10.45
C ARG A 39 48.22 27.14 -9.84
N GLU A 40 47.95 28.33 -9.33
CA GLU A 40 46.64 28.68 -8.75
C GLU A 40 45.54 28.69 -9.82
N LYS A 41 45.83 29.22 -11.03
CA LYS A 41 44.91 29.19 -12.17
C LYS A 41 44.56 27.75 -12.57
N TYR A 42 45.54 26.86 -12.67
CA TYR A 42 45.28 25.45 -13.00
C TYR A 42 44.54 24.74 -11.88
N ARG A 43 44.87 25.03 -10.61
CA ARG A 43 44.15 24.48 -9.46
C ARG A 43 42.66 24.85 -9.49
N LYS A 44 42.35 26.12 -9.73
CA LYS A 44 40.96 26.59 -9.89
C LYS A 44 40.26 25.89 -11.04
N ARG A 45 40.91 25.80 -12.21
CA ARG A 45 40.34 25.12 -13.38
C ARG A 45 40.05 23.64 -13.11
N ILE A 46 40.93 22.93 -12.39
CA ILE A 46 40.71 21.53 -11.98
C ILE A 46 39.48 21.43 -11.07
N ILE A 47 39.37 22.31 -10.07
CA ILE A 47 38.23 22.34 -9.14
C ILE A 47 36.93 22.64 -9.91
N GLU A 48 36.90 23.69 -10.71
CA GLU A 48 35.75 24.09 -11.53
C GLU A 48 35.30 22.97 -12.47
N THR A 49 36.25 22.28 -13.11
CA THR A 49 35.93 21.16 -14.01
C THR A 49 35.36 19.99 -13.21
N ARG A 50 35.95 19.64 -12.06
CA ARG A 50 35.44 18.59 -11.18
C ARG A 50 34.02 18.90 -10.69
N THR A 51 33.78 20.12 -10.25
CA THR A 51 32.44 20.57 -9.80
C THR A 51 31.44 20.48 -10.94
N ARG A 52 31.79 20.97 -12.14
CA ARG A 52 30.91 20.89 -13.31
C ARG A 52 30.54 19.44 -13.68
N LEU A 53 31.51 18.52 -13.64
CA LEU A 53 31.26 17.10 -13.93
C LEU A 53 30.34 16.46 -12.87
N ILE A 54 30.52 16.81 -11.59
CA ILE A 54 29.65 16.33 -10.52
C ILE A 54 28.24 16.90 -10.64
N ASP A 55 28.12 18.21 -10.88
CA ASP A 55 26.82 18.87 -10.99
C ASP A 55 26.07 18.41 -12.23
N SER A 56 26.73 18.25 -13.37
CA SER A 56 26.10 17.66 -14.57
C SER A 56 25.63 16.23 -14.32
N ASN A 57 26.42 15.38 -13.65
CA ASN A 57 25.99 14.04 -13.29
C ASN A 57 24.79 14.05 -12.32
N ARG A 58 24.78 14.97 -11.34
CA ARG A 58 23.63 15.16 -10.44
C ARG A 58 22.39 15.66 -11.16
N THR A 59 22.54 16.58 -12.12
CA THR A 59 21.43 17.08 -12.93
C THR A 59 20.80 15.95 -13.74
N ILE A 60 21.60 15.11 -14.41
CA ILE A 60 21.12 13.93 -15.14
C ILE A 60 20.35 12.99 -14.21
N GLN A 61 20.92 12.66 -13.04
CA GLN A 61 20.24 11.81 -12.05
C GLN A 61 18.94 12.41 -11.50
N LEU A 62 18.89 13.74 -11.32
CA LEU A 62 17.67 14.44 -10.88
C LEU A 62 16.60 14.46 -11.96
N ASP A 63 16.97 14.59 -13.23
CA ASP A 63 16.01 14.58 -14.33
C ASP A 63 15.44 13.17 -14.56
N GLU A 64 16.29 12.13 -14.51
CA GLU A 64 15.84 10.73 -14.50
C GLU A 64 14.87 10.44 -13.33
N LEU A 65 15.19 10.92 -12.12
CA LEU A 65 14.30 10.77 -10.96
C LEU A 65 12.97 11.51 -11.15
N LYS A 66 12.99 12.74 -11.70
CA LYS A 66 11.75 13.48 -11.98
C LYS A 66 10.87 12.74 -12.99
N ASP A 67 11.46 12.15 -14.02
CA ASP A 67 10.69 11.43 -15.03
C ASP A 67 10.10 10.14 -14.48
N PHE A 68 10.84 9.44 -13.60
CA PHE A 68 10.30 8.32 -12.82
C PHE A 68 9.12 8.77 -11.95
N LEU A 69 9.30 9.81 -11.14
CA LEU A 69 8.23 10.33 -10.27
C LEU A 69 6.99 10.79 -11.06
N ARG A 70 7.16 11.39 -12.25
CA ARG A 70 6.03 11.74 -13.12
C ARG A 70 5.27 10.51 -13.62
N THR A 71 5.99 9.45 -13.93
CA THR A 71 5.40 8.18 -14.38
C THR A 71 4.58 7.58 -13.24
N GLU A 72 5.16 7.47 -12.05
CA GLU A 72 4.46 6.98 -10.85
C GLU A 72 3.20 7.80 -10.53
N LEU A 73 3.27 9.13 -10.63
CA LEU A 73 2.11 9.99 -10.42
C LEU A 73 1.01 9.75 -11.46
N SER A 74 1.39 9.54 -12.73
CA SER A 74 0.43 9.24 -13.80
C SER A 74 -0.20 7.84 -13.65
N GLU A 75 0.54 6.88 -13.12
CA GLU A 75 -0.02 5.56 -12.80
C GLU A 75 -1.02 5.65 -11.65
N LEU A 76 -0.68 6.39 -10.58
CA LEU A 76 -1.59 6.63 -9.47
C LEU A 76 -2.90 7.32 -9.89
N GLU A 77 -2.84 8.26 -10.84
CA GLU A 77 -4.04 8.90 -11.40
C GLU A 77 -4.95 7.88 -12.10
N LYS A 78 -4.39 6.91 -12.83
CA LYS A 78 -5.15 5.84 -13.49
C LYS A 78 -5.77 4.88 -12.47
N ASP A 79 -5.04 4.56 -11.41
CA ASP A 79 -5.54 3.71 -10.33
C ASP A 79 -6.75 4.36 -9.64
N LEU A 80 -6.68 5.66 -9.36
CA LEU A 80 -7.80 6.43 -8.82
C LEU A 80 -9.01 6.45 -9.77
N GLU A 81 -8.79 6.61 -11.07
CA GLU A 81 -9.87 6.54 -12.07
C GLU A 81 -10.52 5.15 -12.10
N LEU A 82 -9.72 4.08 -12.02
CA LEU A 82 -10.22 2.71 -11.94
C LEU A 82 -11.04 2.47 -10.67
N GLU A 83 -10.58 2.95 -9.51
CA GLU A 83 -11.33 2.85 -8.26
C GLU A 83 -12.70 3.55 -8.34
N GLN A 84 -12.77 4.72 -8.96
CA GLN A 84 -14.04 5.43 -9.18
C GLN A 84 -14.98 4.63 -10.10
N ASN A 85 -14.46 4.06 -11.19
CA ASN A 85 -15.25 3.23 -12.09
C ASN A 85 -15.82 1.99 -11.39
N LEU A 86 -15.02 1.33 -10.55
CA LEU A 86 -15.46 0.18 -9.74
C LEU A 86 -16.56 0.57 -8.74
N LEU A 87 -16.43 1.74 -8.10
CA LEU A 87 -17.48 2.25 -7.22
C LEU A 87 -18.79 2.47 -7.98
N ASP A 88 -18.72 3.09 -9.17
CA ASP A 88 -19.90 3.35 -10.00
C ASP A 88 -20.58 2.05 -10.46
N GLU A 89 -19.79 1.03 -10.83
CA GLU A 89 -20.28 -0.31 -11.16
C GLU A 89 -21.01 -0.96 -9.98
N LEU A 90 -20.40 -0.96 -8.79
CA LEU A 90 -21.01 -1.53 -7.58
C LEU A 90 -22.29 -0.81 -7.17
N LEU A 91 -22.35 0.52 -7.33
CA LEU A 91 -23.57 1.29 -7.09
C LEU A 91 -24.66 0.94 -8.11
N SER A 92 -24.30 0.68 -9.36
CA SER A 92 -25.23 0.21 -10.39
C SER A 92 -25.78 -1.18 -10.05
N ASP A 93 -24.93 -2.12 -9.64
CA ASP A 93 -25.34 -3.47 -9.24
C ASP A 93 -26.34 -3.43 -8.08
N VAL A 94 -26.05 -2.60 -7.07
CA VAL A 94 -26.94 -2.39 -5.93
C VAL A 94 -28.29 -1.80 -6.37
N ASN A 95 -28.28 -0.81 -7.27
CA ASN A 95 -29.52 -0.26 -7.82
C ASN A 95 -30.33 -1.30 -8.61
N GLU A 96 -29.67 -2.15 -9.40
CA GLU A 96 -30.33 -3.25 -10.11
C GLU A 96 -30.96 -4.24 -9.12
N TRP A 97 -30.26 -4.59 -8.04
CA TRP A 97 -30.79 -5.45 -7.00
C TRP A 97 -32.01 -4.84 -6.31
N TYR A 98 -32.01 -3.55 -6.03
CA TYR A 98 -33.19 -2.87 -5.50
C TYR A 98 -34.36 -2.90 -6.48
N ALA A 99 -34.12 -2.63 -7.77
CA ALA A 99 -35.17 -2.67 -8.78
C ALA A 99 -35.78 -4.08 -8.95
N LEU A 100 -34.95 -5.13 -8.91
CA LEU A 100 -35.42 -6.53 -8.94
C LEU A 100 -36.19 -6.89 -7.65
N GLY A 101 -35.75 -6.38 -6.51
CA GLY A 101 -36.44 -6.53 -5.23
C GLY A 101 -37.83 -5.87 -5.22
N GLU A 102 -37.94 -4.66 -5.78
CA GLU A 102 -39.22 -3.95 -5.95
C GLU A 102 -40.15 -4.67 -6.92
N GLN A 103 -39.65 -5.20 -8.05
CA GLN A 103 -40.45 -6.03 -8.96
C GLN A 103 -41.01 -7.28 -8.28
N HIS A 104 -40.21 -7.90 -7.41
CA HIS A 104 -40.67 -9.01 -6.58
C HIS A 104 -41.77 -8.55 -5.60
N LEU A 105 -41.65 -7.36 -5.02
CA LEU A 105 -42.65 -6.77 -4.11
C LEU A 105 -43.99 -6.47 -4.82
N GLU A 106 -43.95 -5.92 -6.03
CA GLU A 106 -45.15 -5.60 -6.84
C GLU A 106 -45.87 -6.85 -7.37
N THR A 107 -45.20 -8.01 -7.39
CA THR A 107 -45.79 -9.29 -7.85
C THR A 107 -46.53 -10.05 -6.74
N TYR A 108 -46.44 -9.62 -5.47
CA TYR A 108 -47.25 -10.21 -4.38
C TYR A 108 -48.69 -9.68 -4.43
N VAL A 109 -49.50 -10.27 -5.31
CA VAL A 109 -50.93 -10.40 -5.07
C VAL A 109 -51.08 -11.42 -3.94
N GLU A 110 -51.51 -10.99 -2.76
CA GLU A 110 -51.80 -11.91 -1.65
C GLU A 110 -52.78 -12.99 -2.12
N PRO A 111 -52.41 -14.28 -2.10
CA PRO A 111 -53.38 -15.34 -2.25
C PRO A 111 -54.19 -15.42 -0.96
N ASP A 112 -55.51 -15.31 -1.06
CA ASP A 112 -56.53 -15.48 0.02
C ASP A 112 -56.54 -16.90 0.65
N GLU A 113 -55.47 -17.68 0.54
CA GLU A 113 -55.39 -19.04 1.08
C GLU A 113 -54.51 -19.08 2.34
N PRO A 114 -54.91 -19.84 3.39
CA PRO A 114 -54.14 -19.95 4.61
C PRO A 114 -52.85 -20.72 4.33
N VAL A 115 -51.78 -19.97 4.04
CA VAL A 115 -50.43 -20.46 3.79
C VAL A 115 -50.01 -21.33 4.97
N HIS A 116 -49.78 -22.61 4.72
CA HIS A 116 -49.15 -23.49 5.70
C HIS A 116 -47.79 -22.88 6.08
N GLN A 117 -47.65 -22.50 7.34
CA GLN A 117 -46.42 -21.95 7.93
C GLN A 117 -45.26 -22.93 7.74
N ASN A 118 -44.50 -22.75 6.66
CA ASN A 118 -43.29 -23.52 6.44
C ASN A 118 -42.16 -22.87 7.23
N MET A 119 -41.77 -23.50 8.32
CA MET A 119 -40.63 -23.12 9.14
C MET A 119 -39.35 -22.99 8.29
N LEU A 120 -38.66 -21.86 8.40
CA LEU A 120 -37.37 -21.66 7.75
C LEU A 120 -36.27 -22.47 8.45
N CYS A 121 -35.30 -22.93 7.67
CA CYS A 121 -34.14 -23.65 8.18
C CYS A 121 -33.33 -22.76 9.14
N PRO A 122 -33.06 -23.20 10.38
CA PRO A 122 -32.38 -22.37 11.38
C PRO A 122 -30.92 -22.08 11.06
N VAL A 123 -30.29 -22.89 10.20
CA VAL A 123 -28.87 -22.75 9.84
C VAL A 123 -28.67 -21.78 8.67
N CYS A 124 -29.51 -21.87 7.63
CA CYS A 124 -29.36 -21.02 6.44
C CYS A 124 -30.31 -19.82 6.41
N LEU A 125 -31.42 -19.86 7.16
CA LEU A 125 -32.46 -18.83 7.23
C LEU A 125 -33.13 -18.47 5.88
N LEU A 126 -32.85 -19.24 4.82
CA LEU A 126 -33.29 -18.93 3.46
C LEU A 126 -34.33 -19.92 2.92
N LYS A 127 -34.19 -21.20 3.24
CA LYS A 127 -35.00 -22.27 2.63
C LYS A 127 -35.89 -22.94 3.68
N PRO A 128 -37.11 -23.38 3.30
CA PRO A 128 -38.01 -24.06 4.22
C PRO A 128 -37.43 -25.42 4.63
N LEU A 129 -37.64 -25.78 5.89
CA LEU A 129 -37.25 -27.05 6.46
C LEU A 129 -38.32 -28.11 6.15
N LYS A 130 -37.91 -29.27 5.65
CA LYS A 130 -38.82 -30.40 5.38
C LYS A 130 -38.61 -31.46 6.44
N ARG A 131 -39.70 -32.01 6.99
CA ARG A 131 -39.66 -33.12 7.95
C ARG A 131 -40.02 -34.44 7.27
N GLN A 132 -39.16 -35.44 7.42
CA GLN A 132 -39.41 -36.84 7.07
C GLN A 132 -39.29 -37.67 8.36
N GLU A 133 -40.42 -38.03 8.95
CA GLU A 133 -40.50 -38.75 10.24
C GLU A 133 -39.77 -38.01 11.39
N THR A 134 -38.57 -38.46 11.79
CA THR A 134 -37.72 -37.84 12.83
C THR A 134 -36.57 -37.03 12.26
N VAL A 135 -36.45 -36.96 10.94
CA VAL A 135 -35.34 -36.30 10.25
C VAL A 135 -35.83 -34.98 9.65
N TYR A 136 -35.11 -33.91 9.94
CA TYR A 136 -35.28 -32.60 9.33
C TYR A 136 -34.22 -32.41 8.25
N GLN A 137 -34.65 -32.01 7.05
CA GLN A 137 -33.78 -31.80 5.91
C GLN A 137 -34.05 -30.45 5.26
N CYS A 138 -32.97 -29.76 4.89
CA CYS A 138 -33.03 -28.54 4.11
C CYS A 138 -32.23 -28.69 2.81
N GLU A 139 -32.70 -28.03 1.76
CA GLU A 139 -32.01 -27.93 0.47
C GLU A 139 -30.71 -27.10 0.52
N CYS A 140 -30.31 -26.56 1.69
CA CYS A 140 -28.95 -26.06 1.88
C CYS A 140 -27.93 -27.17 2.23
N GLY A 141 -28.39 -28.42 2.36
CA GLY A 141 -27.55 -29.58 2.64
C GLY A 141 -27.47 -29.98 4.11
N ILE A 142 -28.20 -29.30 5.00
CA ILE A 142 -28.28 -29.73 6.40
C ILE A 142 -29.31 -30.84 6.57
N GLN A 143 -28.98 -31.77 7.47
CA GLN A 143 -29.86 -32.84 7.92
C GLN A 143 -29.59 -33.09 9.41
N PHE A 144 -30.64 -33.20 10.20
CA PHE A 144 -30.54 -33.52 11.63
C PHE A 144 -31.74 -34.29 12.13
N GLU A 145 -31.53 -35.11 13.16
CA GLU A 145 -32.60 -35.86 13.82
C GLU A 145 -33.14 -35.09 15.03
N HIS A 146 -34.47 -35.01 15.13
CA HIS A 146 -35.15 -34.38 16.26
C HIS A 146 -36.55 -34.97 16.45
N THR A 147 -36.93 -35.24 17.70
CA THR A 147 -38.20 -35.94 18.02
C THR A 147 -39.43 -35.05 17.94
N SER A 148 -39.27 -33.75 18.19
CA SER A 148 -40.40 -32.80 18.22
C SER A 148 -40.98 -32.56 16.83
N ASN A 149 -42.25 -32.17 16.78
CA ASN A 149 -42.89 -31.75 15.52
C ASN A 149 -42.46 -30.34 15.07
N MET A 150 -42.84 -29.95 13.85
CA MET A 150 -42.39 -28.66 13.26
C MET A 150 -42.80 -27.47 14.14
N GLU A 151 -44.03 -27.45 14.67
CA GLU A 151 -44.52 -26.37 15.55
C GLU A 151 -43.79 -26.34 16.90
N GLU A 152 -43.51 -27.51 17.48
CA GLU A 152 -42.77 -27.64 18.73
C GLU A 152 -41.32 -27.22 18.56
N LEU A 153 -40.69 -27.60 17.45
CA LEU A 153 -39.33 -27.18 17.11
C LEU A 153 -39.28 -25.66 16.92
N GLU A 154 -40.27 -25.07 16.22
CA GLU A 154 -40.37 -23.62 16.05
C GLU A 154 -40.49 -22.89 17.39
N LYS A 155 -41.39 -23.35 18.25
CA LYS A 155 -41.53 -22.79 19.61
C LYS A 155 -40.24 -22.91 20.40
N LEU A 156 -39.54 -24.04 20.31
CA LEU A 156 -38.29 -24.27 21.05
C LEU A 156 -37.18 -23.34 20.57
N LEU A 157 -37.01 -23.17 19.25
CA LEU A 157 -36.04 -22.22 18.70
C LEU A 157 -36.35 -20.78 19.11
N GLN A 158 -37.62 -20.36 18.99
CA GLN A 158 -38.05 -19.02 19.39
C GLN A 158 -37.83 -18.78 20.89
N GLN A 159 -38.09 -19.77 21.74
CA GLN A 159 -37.82 -19.68 23.18
C GLN A 159 -36.33 -19.53 23.47
N GLN A 160 -35.46 -20.28 22.79
CA GLN A 160 -34.02 -20.16 22.97
C GLN A 160 -33.50 -18.80 22.53
N ILE A 161 -33.93 -18.32 21.36
CA ILE A 161 -33.60 -16.98 20.84
C ILE A 161 -34.07 -15.90 21.83
N ALA A 162 -35.35 -15.92 22.22
CA ALA A 162 -35.90 -14.94 23.15
C ALA A 162 -35.17 -14.97 24.51
N SER A 163 -34.83 -16.16 25.02
CA SER A 163 -34.08 -16.30 26.27
C SER A 163 -32.69 -15.65 26.19
N HIS A 164 -32.01 -15.78 25.05
CA HIS A 164 -30.71 -15.19 24.80
C HIS A 164 -30.80 -13.67 24.62
N GLU A 165 -31.78 -13.19 23.86
CA GLU A 165 -31.98 -11.77 23.55
C GLU A 165 -32.25 -10.89 24.78
N THR A 166 -32.74 -11.49 25.88
CA THR A 166 -32.86 -10.76 27.16
C THR A 166 -31.53 -10.27 27.73
N LYS A 167 -30.41 -10.90 27.35
CA LYS A 167 -29.07 -10.64 27.92
C LYS A 167 -28.03 -10.22 26.87
N CYS A 168 -28.27 -10.45 25.59
CA CYS A 168 -27.32 -10.20 24.53
C CYS A 168 -28.03 -9.79 23.23
N THR A 169 -27.53 -8.74 22.57
CA THR A 169 -28.10 -8.20 21.32
C THR A 169 -27.54 -8.87 20.06
N GLN A 170 -26.58 -9.79 20.20
CA GLN A 170 -25.99 -10.51 19.07
C GLN A 170 -26.95 -11.61 18.58
N ALA A 171 -27.02 -11.82 17.25
CA ALA A 171 -27.83 -12.92 16.70
C ALA A 171 -27.25 -14.29 17.10
N LEU A 172 -28.13 -15.19 17.57
CA LEU A 172 -27.79 -16.57 17.91
C LEU A 172 -27.51 -17.37 16.64
N ARG A 173 -26.42 -18.14 16.62
CA ARG A 173 -26.04 -18.96 15.46
C ARG A 173 -26.37 -20.42 15.70
N PHE A 174 -27.10 -21.02 14.77
CA PHE A 174 -27.41 -22.45 14.77
C PHE A 174 -26.47 -23.22 13.85
N PHE A 175 -26.09 -24.43 14.26
CA PHE A 175 -25.21 -25.29 13.49
C PHE A 175 -25.48 -26.77 13.82
N ILE A 176 -25.05 -27.66 12.93
CA ILE A 176 -25.10 -29.10 13.17
C ILE A 176 -23.72 -29.58 13.62
N GLU A 177 -23.67 -30.23 14.78
CA GLU A 177 -22.44 -30.82 15.30
C GLU A 177 -22.08 -32.08 14.48
N PRO A 178 -20.91 -32.14 13.81
CA PRO A 178 -20.59 -33.23 12.89
C PRO A 178 -20.51 -34.61 13.55
N SER A 179 -20.20 -34.64 14.84
CA SER A 179 -20.01 -35.87 15.61
C SER A 179 -21.33 -36.51 16.06
N THR A 180 -22.35 -35.71 16.35
CA THR A 180 -23.64 -36.17 16.88
C THR A 180 -24.79 -36.00 15.89
N GLY A 181 -24.65 -35.14 14.87
CA GLY A 181 -25.73 -34.83 13.92
C GLY A 181 -26.88 -34.04 14.54
N HIS A 182 -26.72 -33.54 15.77
CA HIS A 182 -27.74 -32.74 16.46
C HIS A 182 -27.57 -31.26 16.19
N LEU A 183 -28.68 -30.54 16.33
CA LEU A 183 -28.75 -29.09 16.18
C LEU A 183 -28.32 -28.42 17.48
N TYR A 184 -27.34 -27.52 17.39
CA TYR A 184 -26.84 -26.72 18.49
C TYR A 184 -26.94 -25.25 18.16
N ASN A 185 -26.85 -24.42 19.19
CA ASN A 185 -26.73 -23.00 19.06
C ASN A 185 -25.61 -22.43 19.93
N MET A 186 -25.00 -21.35 19.45
CA MET A 186 -23.99 -20.61 20.18
C MET A 186 -24.04 -19.11 19.86
N CYS A 187 -23.66 -18.29 20.83
CA CYS A 187 -23.43 -16.87 20.60
C CYS A 187 -21.95 -16.61 20.31
N GLY A 188 -21.66 -15.73 19.34
CA GLY A 188 -20.30 -15.31 19.03
C GLY A 188 -19.75 -14.23 19.98
N SER A 189 -20.57 -13.72 20.90
CA SER A 189 -20.23 -12.56 21.75
C SER A 189 -20.41 -12.79 23.24
N CYS A 190 -21.17 -13.81 23.65
CA CYS A 190 -21.30 -14.22 25.05
C CYS A 190 -21.15 -15.74 25.18
N ASP A 191 -21.01 -16.24 26.41
CA ASP A 191 -20.79 -17.67 26.69
C ASP A 191 -22.07 -18.53 26.56
N TYR A 192 -23.09 -18.04 25.85
CA TYR A 192 -24.34 -18.78 25.65
C TYR A 192 -24.14 -19.92 24.63
N PHE A 193 -24.42 -21.13 25.08
CA PHE A 193 -24.35 -22.36 24.31
C PHE A 193 -25.46 -23.31 24.76
N SER A 194 -26.23 -23.86 23.81
CA SER A 194 -27.27 -24.84 24.12
C SER A 194 -27.44 -25.85 22.99
N SER A 195 -27.84 -27.08 23.34
CA SER A 195 -28.45 -28.00 22.38
C SER A 195 -29.89 -27.57 22.11
N VAL A 196 -30.35 -27.82 20.88
CA VAL A 196 -31.75 -27.66 20.49
C VAL A 196 -32.48 -28.98 20.71
#